data_AF-R7TEB8-F1
#
_entry.id   AF-R7TEB8-F1
#
_cell.length_a   1.000
_cell.length_b   1.000
_cell.length_c   1.000
_cell.angle_alpha   90.00
_cell.angle_beta   90.00
_cell.angle_gamma   90.00
#
_symmetry.space_group_name_H-M   'P 1'
#
loop_
_entity.id
_entity.type
_entity.pdbx_description
1 polymer ?
#
loop_
_entity_poly.entity_id
_entity_poly.type
_entity_poly.pdbx_seq_one_letter_code
_entity_poly.pdbx_strand_id
1 'polypeptide(L)'
;MSKPDQILVLEPNNELRFRGPFTDVVMTELKLSNPTEKRVCFKVKTTAPKRYCVRPNSGIIEPGGKVAVSLMLQPFTYDPKEKNKHKFMVLTMVAPDEFESQDALWKEMPQDQLMDSKLKCVFEMPESEQVRRF
;
A
#
# COMPACT_ATOMS: atom_id res chain seq x y z
N MET A 1 20.34 15.70 4.84
CA MET A 1 19.66 15.11 6.01
C MET A 1 18.89 13.90 5.53
N SER A 2 19.05 12.76 6.19
CA SER A 2 18.35 11.51 5.81
C SER A 2 16.91 11.57 6.31
N LYS A 3 15.97 11.01 5.53
CA LYS A 3 14.57 10.90 5.95
C LYS A 3 14.46 10.02 7.20
N PRO A 4 13.48 10.28 8.09
CA PRO A 4 13.19 9.42 9.23
C PRO A 4 12.77 8.02 8.80
N ASP A 5 13.08 7.04 9.65
CA ASP A 5 12.65 5.65 9.47
C ASP A 5 11.14 5.50 9.64
N GLN A 6 10.55 4.52 8.95
CA GLN A 6 9.13 4.23 9.03
C GLN A 6 8.74 3.77 10.44
N ILE A 7 7.73 4.43 11.03
CA ILE A 7 7.14 4.06 12.33
C ILE A 7 6.00 3.04 12.24
N LEU A 8 5.32 2.95 11.10
CA LEU A 8 4.28 1.94 10.91
C LEU A 8 4.87 0.57 10.57
N VAL A 9 4.31 -0.48 11.16
CA VAL A 9 4.62 -1.85 10.77
C VAL A 9 3.72 -2.25 9.62
N LEU A 10 4.33 -2.65 8.50
CA LEU A 10 3.65 -3.08 7.29
C LEU A 10 3.66 -4.60 7.17
N GLU A 11 2.50 -5.20 6.92
CA GLU A 11 2.37 -6.62 6.62
C GLU A 11 1.54 -6.81 5.35
N PRO A 12 2.16 -7.30 4.25
CA PRO A 12 3.57 -7.60 4.07
C PRO A 12 4.46 -6.34 4.02
N ASN A 13 5.75 -6.47 4.37
CA ASN A 13 6.68 -5.31 4.46
C ASN A 13 7.42 -4.97 3.16
N ASN A 14 7.65 -5.94 2.28
CA ASN A 14 8.53 -5.78 1.11
C ASN A 14 7.80 -5.94 -0.24
N GLU A 15 6.86 -6.87 -0.32
CA GLU A 15 6.25 -7.29 -1.58
C GLU A 15 4.76 -7.54 -1.43
N LEU A 16 3.99 -7.06 -2.40
CA LEU A 16 2.56 -7.27 -2.53
C LEU A 16 2.30 -8.25 -3.67
N ARG A 17 1.78 -9.42 -3.34
CA ARG A 17 1.50 -10.48 -4.31
C ARG A 17 0.06 -10.36 -4.80
N PHE A 18 -0.09 -10.26 -6.11
CA PHE A 18 -1.36 -10.29 -6.84
C PHE A 18 -1.43 -11.61 -7.59
N ARG A 19 -2.34 -12.48 -7.17
CA ARG A 19 -2.55 -13.79 -7.78
C ARG A 19 -3.66 -13.70 -8.82
N GLY A 20 -3.34 -14.05 -10.05
CA GLY A 20 -4.28 -14.09 -11.16
C GLY A 20 -5.34 -15.19 -11.02
N PRO A 21 -6.17 -15.39 -12.04
CA PRO A 21 -6.08 -14.77 -13.36
C PRO A 21 -6.35 -13.26 -13.34
N PHE A 22 -5.68 -12.50 -14.21
CA PHE A 22 -5.82 -11.02 -14.30
C PHE A 22 -6.95 -10.59 -15.26
N THR A 23 -7.87 -11.51 -15.56
CA THR A 23 -9.09 -11.26 -16.34
C THR A 23 -10.15 -10.52 -15.53
N ASP A 24 -10.06 -10.61 -14.20
CA ASP A 24 -10.97 -10.00 -13.25
C ASP A 24 -10.20 -9.19 -12.21
N VAL A 25 -10.93 -8.48 -11.34
CA VAL A 25 -10.31 -7.69 -10.27
C VAL A 25 -9.63 -8.62 -9.28
N VAL A 26 -8.32 -8.41 -9.09
CA VAL A 26 -7.52 -9.15 -8.10
C VAL A 26 -7.30 -8.27 -6.87
N MET A 27 -7.62 -8.79 -5.70
CA MET A 27 -7.43 -8.08 -4.42
C MET A 27 -6.25 -8.67 -3.65
N THR A 28 -5.44 -7.79 -3.05
CA THR A 28 -4.48 -8.13 -2.01
C THR A 28 -4.63 -7.14 -0.85
N GLU A 29 -4.23 -7.53 0.35
CA GLU A 29 -4.38 -6.71 1.56
C GLU A 29 -3.01 -6.30 2.09
N LEU A 30 -2.90 -5.02 2.46
CA LEU A 30 -1.76 -4.47 3.19
C LEU A 30 -2.22 -4.01 4.57
N LYS A 31 -1.73 -4.66 5.62
CA LYS A 31 -2.02 -4.27 6.99
C LYS A 31 -0.99 -3.25 7.46
N LEU A 32 -1.47 -2.16 8.02
CA LEU A 32 -0.70 -1.11 8.66
C LEU A 32 -0.99 -1.15 10.16
N SER A 33 0.04 -1.33 10.98
CA SER A 33 -0.08 -1.30 12.43
C SER A 33 0.71 -0.13 13.01
N ASN A 34 0.11 0.61 13.93
CA ASN A 34 0.76 1.70 14.65
C ASN A 34 1.20 1.22 16.04
N PRO A 35 2.50 0.91 16.24
CA PRO A 35 3.00 0.49 17.56
C PRO A 35 3.25 1.67 18.51
N THR A 36 3.02 2.91 18.07
CA THR A 36 3.36 4.13 18.83
C THR A 36 2.19 4.62 19.67
N GLU A 37 2.50 5.54 20.59
CA GLU A 37 1.49 6.25 21.41
C GLU A 37 0.94 7.51 20.73
N LYS A 38 1.29 7.77 19.46
CA LYS A 38 0.88 8.95 18.70
C LYS A 38 -0.05 8.57 17.57
N ARG A 39 -0.90 9.50 17.14
CA ARG A 39 -1.70 9.35 15.92
C ARG A 39 -0.79 9.43 14.70
N VAL A 40 -0.97 8.51 13.76
CA VAL A 40 -0.14 8.44 12.54
C VAL A 40 -1.02 8.53 11.31
N CYS A 41 -0.79 9.54 10.49
CA CYS A 41 -1.41 9.67 9.17
C CYS A 41 -0.68 8.77 8.17
N PHE A 42 -1.43 8.11 7.29
CA PHE A 42 -0.89 7.36 6.17
C PHE A 42 -1.53 7.79 4.85
N LYS A 43 -0.77 7.66 3.76
CA LYS A 43 -1.22 7.84 2.38
C LYS A 43 -0.52 6.84 1.47
N VAL A 44 -1.31 6.10 0.71
CA VAL A 44 -0.83 5.07 -0.21
C VAL A 44 -0.76 5.66 -1.61
N LYS A 45 0.43 5.58 -2.23
CA LYS A 45 0.70 6.01 -3.60
C LYS A 45 1.15 4.81 -4.43
N THR A 46 0.93 4.85 -5.73
CA THR A 46 1.37 3.81 -6.67
C THR A 46 1.94 4.43 -7.94
N THR A 47 2.85 3.71 -8.60
CA THR A 47 3.39 4.10 -9.91
C THR A 47 2.41 3.83 -11.07
N ALA A 48 1.30 3.13 -10.82
CA ALA A 48 0.30 2.80 -11.84
C ALA A 48 -1.14 3.10 -11.38
N PRO A 49 -1.49 4.36 -11.06
CA PRO A 49 -2.77 4.71 -10.44
C PRO A 49 -3.99 4.33 -11.29
N LYS A 50 -3.86 4.27 -12.61
CA LYS A 50 -4.95 3.82 -13.51
C LYS A 50 -5.28 2.34 -13.38
N ARG A 51 -4.33 1.51 -12.90
CA ARG A 51 -4.50 0.05 -12.78
C ARG A 51 -4.93 -0.40 -11.39
N TYR A 52 -4.92 0.49 -10.39
CA TYR A 52 -5.21 0.10 -9.01
C TYR A 52 -6.30 0.97 -8.39
N CYS A 53 -7.24 0.32 -7.72
CA CYS A 53 -8.11 0.95 -6.74
C CYS A 53 -7.58 0.61 -5.34
N VAL A 54 -7.45 1.62 -4.48
CA VAL A 54 -6.92 1.47 -3.11
C VAL A 54 -7.96 1.97 -2.13
N ARG A 55 -8.33 1.14 -1.15
CA ARG A 55 -9.29 1.52 -0.11
C ARG A 55 -8.88 0.98 1.28
N PRO A 56 -8.78 1.84 2.30
CA PRO A 56 -8.64 3.30 2.22
C PRO A 56 -7.31 3.70 1.54
N ASN A 57 -7.29 4.79 0.76
CA ASN A 57 -6.05 5.31 0.16
C ASN A 57 -5.26 6.28 1.07
N SER A 58 -5.95 6.85 2.06
CA SER A 58 -5.36 7.62 3.14
C SER A 58 -6.21 7.49 4.39
N GLY A 59 -5.63 7.77 5.54
CA GLY A 59 -6.34 7.74 6.81
C GLY A 59 -5.42 8.06 7.97
N ILE A 60 -5.97 7.93 9.17
CA ILE A 60 -5.25 8.10 10.44
C ILE A 60 -5.37 6.78 11.19
N ILE A 61 -4.26 6.34 11.77
CA ILE A 61 -4.21 5.17 12.64
C ILE A 61 -3.96 5.68 14.05
N GLU A 62 -4.91 5.42 14.93
CA GLU A 62 -4.82 5.74 16.35
C GLU A 62 -3.66 4.97 17.01
N PRO A 63 -3.19 5.42 18.20
CA PRO A 63 -2.22 4.69 19.00
C PRO A 63 -2.59 3.21 19.20
N GLY A 64 -1.66 2.29 18.95
CA GLY A 64 -1.92 0.84 19.01
C GLY A 64 -2.87 0.29 17.93
N GLY A 65 -3.41 1.16 17.07
CA GLY A 65 -4.41 0.81 16.07
C GLY A 65 -3.85 0.04 14.88
N LYS A 66 -4.76 -0.57 14.11
CA LYS A 66 -4.45 -1.28 12.87
C LYS A 66 -5.46 -0.91 11.79
N VAL A 67 -4.98 -0.85 10.56
CA VAL A 67 -5.82 -0.63 9.38
C VAL A 67 -5.45 -1.65 8.32
N ALA A 68 -6.47 -2.23 7.67
CA ALA A 68 -6.31 -3.06 6.49
C ALA A 68 -6.58 -2.20 5.25
N VAL A 69 -5.59 -2.11 4.35
CA VAL A 69 -5.70 -1.44 3.07
C VAL A 69 -5.92 -2.48 1.99
N SER A 70 -7.10 -2.46 1.37
CA SER A 70 -7.43 -3.29 0.21
C SER A 70 -6.84 -2.67 -1.05
N LEU A 71 -5.98 -3.43 -1.73
CA LEU A 71 -5.35 -3.07 -3.00
C LEU A 71 -5.97 -3.93 -4.10
N MET A 72 -6.79 -3.31 -4.95
CA MET A 72 -7.52 -3.95 -6.02
C MET A 72 -6.87 -3.62 -7.36
N LEU A 73 -6.24 -4.60 -7.98
CA LEU A 73 -5.71 -4.53 -9.34
C LEU A 73 -6.86 -4.72 -10.33
N GLN A 74 -7.04 -3.75 -11.22
CA GLN A 74 -8.02 -3.82 -12.30
C GLN A 74 -7.59 -4.85 -13.35
N PRO A 75 -8.56 -5.49 -14.05
CA PRO A 75 -8.28 -6.41 -15.13
C PRO A 75 -7.35 -5.84 -16.20
N PHE A 76 -6.44 -6.66 -16.71
CA PHE A 76 -5.58 -6.27 -17.83
C PHE A 76 -5.04 -7.50 -18.57
N THR A 77 -4.61 -7.29 -19.81
CA THR A 77 -3.91 -8.32 -20.57
C THR A 77 -2.52 -8.55 -19.97
N TYR A 78 -2.35 -9.65 -19.25
CA TYR A 78 -1.06 -10.03 -18.67
C TYR A 78 -0.11 -10.60 -19.72
N ASP A 79 1.02 -9.94 -19.92
CA ASP A 79 2.14 -10.45 -20.72
C ASP A 79 3.28 -10.90 -19.78
N PRO A 80 3.64 -12.21 -19.75
CA PRO A 80 4.77 -12.72 -18.97
C PRO A 80 6.13 -12.09 -19.33
N LYS A 81 6.26 -11.55 -20.56
CA LYS A 81 7.47 -10.85 -21.03
C LYS A 81 7.54 -9.43 -20.51
N GLU A 82 6.39 -8.82 -20.17
CA GLU A 82 6.35 -7.48 -19.59
C GLU A 82 6.77 -7.56 -18.12
N LYS A 83 7.86 -6.87 -17.79
CA LYS A 83 8.27 -6.69 -16.40
C LYS A 83 7.32 -5.69 -15.76
N ASN A 84 6.21 -6.18 -15.22
CA ASN A 84 5.22 -5.42 -14.47
C ASN A 84 5.82 -4.90 -13.15
N LYS A 85 6.69 -3.89 -13.23
CA LYS A 85 7.47 -3.31 -12.12
C LYS A 85 6.66 -2.26 -11.33
N HIS A 86 5.39 -2.54 -11.05
CA HIS A 86 4.59 -1.62 -10.26
C HIS A 86 5.11 -1.56 -8.82
N LYS A 87 5.06 -0.37 -8.23
CA LYS A 87 5.47 -0.14 -6.84
C LYS A 87 4.36 0.60 -6.12
N PHE A 88 4.14 0.19 -4.87
CA PHE A 88 3.38 0.96 -3.90
C PHE A 88 4.35 1.69 -2.97
N MET A 89 3.93 2.86 -2.50
CA MET A 89 4.63 3.63 -1.51
C MET A 89 3.63 4.04 -0.43
N VAL A 90 3.89 3.62 0.81
CA VAL A 90 3.15 4.08 1.98
C VAL A 90 3.93 5.26 2.54
N LEU A 91 3.31 6.43 2.47
CA LEU A 91 3.81 7.66 3.05
C LEU A 91 3.15 7.85 4.40
N THR A 92 3.93 8.19 5.42
CA THR A 92 3.43 8.34 6.79
C THR A 92 4.01 9.57 7.46
N MET A 93 3.29 10.06 8.46
CA MET A 93 3.74 11.13 9.34
C MET A 93 3.01 11.04 10.68
N VAL A 94 3.63 11.55 11.73
CA VAL A 94 2.92 11.78 13.00
C VAL A 94 1.91 12.90 12.79
N ALA A 95 0.66 12.66 13.13
CA ALA A 95 -0.38 13.67 13.06
C ALA A 95 -0.21 14.67 14.21
N PRO A 96 -0.26 16.00 13.95
CA PRO A 96 -0.31 16.99 15.02
C PRO A 96 -1.62 16.89 15.80
N ASP A 97 -1.65 17.51 16.98
CA ASP A 97 -2.82 17.45 17.87
C ASP A 97 -4.05 18.12 17.24
N GLU A 98 -3.83 19.21 16.52
CA GLU A 98 -4.83 20.00 15.82
C GLU A 98 -4.42 20.19 14.35
N PHE A 99 -5.34 19.88 13.44
CA PHE A 99 -5.21 20.14 12.00
C PHE A 99 -6.60 20.29 11.40
N GLU A 100 -6.76 21.16 10.39
CA GLU A 100 -8.06 21.44 9.78
C GLU A 100 -8.60 20.25 8.98
N SER A 101 -7.73 19.61 8.20
CA SER A 101 -8.08 18.45 7.37
C SER A 101 -6.85 17.65 7.00
N GLN A 102 -7.03 16.37 6.62
CA GLN A 102 -5.92 15.56 6.10
C GLN A 102 -5.24 16.21 4.89
N ASP A 103 -6.00 16.85 3.99
CA ASP A 103 -5.42 17.48 2.80
C ASP A 103 -4.58 18.71 3.13
N ALA A 104 -4.98 19.52 4.11
CA ALA A 104 -4.16 20.62 4.63
C ALA A 104 -2.86 20.07 5.25
N LEU A 105 -2.98 19.03 6.06
CA LEU A 105 -1.83 18.37 6.68
C LEU A 105 -0.81 17.87 5.64
N TRP A 106 -1.25 17.26 4.53
CA TRP A 106 -0.35 16.81 3.47
C TRP A 106 0.30 17.95 2.67
N LYS A 107 -0.22 19.18 2.72
CA LYS A 107 0.32 20.35 2.01
C LYS A 107 1.27 21.17 2.87
N GLU A 108 0.96 21.31 4.14
CA GLU A 108 1.70 22.15 5.09
C GLU A 108 2.94 21.46 5.66
N MET A 109 2.95 20.11 5.65
CA MET A 109 3.99 19.37 6.35
C MET A 109 5.33 19.34 5.60
N PRO A 110 6.44 19.60 6.31
CA PRO A 110 7.78 19.55 5.75
C PRO A 110 8.15 18.16 5.20
N GLN A 111 8.78 18.10 4.03
CA GLN A 111 9.12 16.83 3.37
C GLN A 111 10.18 16.00 4.12
N ASP A 112 10.95 16.64 5.00
CA ASP A 112 11.96 16.03 5.86
C ASP A 112 11.34 15.26 7.04
N GLN A 113 10.08 15.52 7.40
CA GLN A 113 9.36 14.76 8.43
C GLN A 113 8.58 13.56 7.86
N LEU A 114 8.51 13.45 6.54
CA LEU A 114 7.80 12.36 5.87
C LEU A 114 8.63 11.08 5.90
N MET A 115 7.97 10.01 6.35
CA MET A 115 8.49 8.66 6.33
C MET A 115 7.90 7.92 5.13
N ASP A 116 8.70 7.13 4.40
CA ASP A 116 8.21 6.35 3.26
C ASP A 116 8.65 4.88 3.30
N SER A 117 7.74 3.99 2.90
CA SER A 117 8.03 2.56 2.70
C SER A 117 7.57 2.12 1.33
N LYS A 118 8.46 1.46 0.58
CA LYS A 118 8.22 1.04 -0.79
C LYS A 118 8.03 -0.47 -0.87
N LEU A 119 6.92 -0.88 -1.47
CA LEU A 119 6.58 -2.27 -1.71
C LEU A 119 6.58 -2.56 -3.21
N LYS A 120 7.17 -3.68 -3.60
CA LYS A 120 7.14 -4.15 -4.99
C LYS A 120 5.88 -4.96 -5.24
N CYS A 121 5.25 -4.78 -6.39
CA CYS A 121 4.17 -5.69 -6.82
C CYS A 121 4.78 -6.91 -7.49
N VAL A 122 4.30 -8.09 -7.11
CA VAL A 122 4.62 -9.37 -7.73
C VAL A 122 3.34 -9.95 -8.29
N PHE A 123 3.36 -10.32 -9.56
CA PHE A 123 2.21 -10.87 -10.29
C PHE A 123 2.45 -12.36 -10.47
N GLU A 124 1.60 -13.16 -9.86
CA GLU A 124 1.67 -14.63 -9.92
C GLU A 124 0.46 -15.12 -10.70
N MET A 125 0.69 -15.88 -11.76
CA MET A 125 -0.40 -16.68 -12.35
C MET A 125 -0.58 -17.92 -11.47
N PRO A 126 -1.82 -18.34 -11.17
CA PRO A 126 -2.02 -19.62 -10.53
C PRO A 126 -1.42 -20.68 -11.46
N GLU A 127 -0.49 -21.50 -10.95
CA GLU A 127 -0.15 -22.74 -11.64
C GLU A 127 -1.48 -23.48 -11.82
N SER A 128 -1.84 -23.71 -13.08
CA SER A 128 -3.00 -24.52 -13.47
C SER A 128 -3.18 -25.66 -12.47
N GLU A 129 -4.39 -25.84 -11.93
CA GLU A 129 -4.77 -27.01 -11.12
C GLU A 129 -4.26 -28.29 -11.81
N GLN A 130 -3.08 -28.78 -11.42
CA GLN A 130 -2.51 -30.03 -11.89
C GLN A 130 -3.08 -31.21 -11.08
N VAL A 131 -4.38 -31.21 -10.76
CA VAL A 131 -5.07 -32.33 -10.11
C VAL A 131 -6.57 -32.04 -10.25
N ARG A 132 -7.46 -32.81 -10.87
CA ARG A 132 -7.56 -34.26 -11.09
C ARG A 132 -8.38 -34.49 -12.37
N ARG A 133 -7.76 -34.96 -13.46
CA ARG A 133 -8.48 -35.80 -14.42
C ARG A 133 -8.35 -37.23 -13.88
N PHE A 134 -9.43 -37.72 -13.29
CA PHE A 134 -9.65 -39.15 -13.14
C PHE A 134 -10.01 -39.74 -14.51
#